data_AF-A0A350PL61-F1
#
_entry.id   AF-A0A350PL61-F1
#
_cell.length_a   1.000
_cell.length_b   1.000
_cell.length_c   1.000
_cell.angle_alpha   90.00
_cell.angle_beta   90.00
_cell.angle_gamma   90.00
#
_symmetry.space_group_name_H-M   'P 1'
#
loop_
_entity.id
_entity.type
_entity.pdbx_description
1 polymer ?
#
loop_
_entity_poly.entity_id
_entity_poly.type
_entity_poly.pdbx_seq_one_letter_code
_entity_poly.pdbx_strand_id
1 'polypeptide(L)'
;MKNVEIDLEEMKKNEDMLNESFLQMYGTVIELILKQMFGVPFFGSSSRIKGKPADVKAFARAVGNEKRYIEAAKKYGLDNPRTYKQKSKLNKA
;
A
#
# COMPACT_ATOMS: atom_id res chain seq x y z
N MET A 1 17.01 -13.43 -9.05
CA MET A 1 15.99 -12.83 -8.13
C MET A 1 14.72 -12.61 -8.94
N LYS A 2 13.58 -13.17 -8.54
CA LYS A 2 12.28 -12.94 -9.22
C LYS A 2 11.70 -11.64 -8.68
N ASN A 3 11.60 -10.60 -9.49
CA ASN A 3 10.89 -9.37 -9.09
C ASN A 3 9.39 -9.65 -9.01
N VAL A 4 8.72 -9.10 -7.99
CA VAL A 4 7.25 -9.13 -7.93
C VAL A 4 6.77 -7.93 -8.72
N GLU A 5 6.23 -8.17 -9.90
CA GLU A 5 5.63 -7.13 -10.73
C GLU A 5 4.12 -7.16 -10.57
N ILE A 6 3.56 -6.02 -10.20
CA ILE A 6 2.12 -5.79 -10.08
C ILE A 6 1.71 -4.84 -11.19
N ASP A 7 0.94 -5.33 -12.16
CA ASP A 7 0.32 -4.49 -13.19
C ASP A 7 -1.13 -4.17 -12.81
N LEU A 8 -1.37 -2.94 -12.37
CA LEU A 8 -2.68 -2.45 -11.93
C LEU A 8 -3.72 -2.47 -13.06
N GLU A 9 -3.31 -2.43 -14.32
CA GLU A 9 -4.24 -2.53 -15.45
C GLU A 9 -4.71 -3.95 -15.68
N GLU A 10 -3.81 -4.93 -15.57
CA GLU A 10 -4.15 -6.36 -15.67
C GLU A 10 -5.11 -6.77 -14.55
N MET A 11 -4.84 -6.27 -13.33
CA MET A 11 -5.70 -6.48 -12.17
C MET A 11 -7.14 -6.00 -12.36
N LYS A 12 -7.33 -4.87 -13.06
CA LYS A 12 -8.67 -4.32 -13.33
C LYS A 12 -9.44 -5.07 -14.42
N LYS A 13 -8.73 -5.75 -15.32
CA LYS A 13 -9.34 -6.45 -16.48
C LYS A 13 -9.81 -7.85 -16.13
N ASN A 14 -9.13 -8.51 -15.21
CA ASN A 14 -9.46 -9.88 -14.80
C ASN A 14 -10.33 -9.82 -13.54
N GLU A 15 -11.66 -9.77 -13.70
CA GLU A 15 -12.59 -9.82 -12.57
C GLU A 15 -12.39 -11.07 -11.71
N ASP A 16 -12.00 -12.20 -12.32
CA ASP A 16 -11.66 -13.45 -11.63
C ASP A 16 -10.37 -13.37 -10.78
N MET A 17 -9.49 -12.40 -11.07
CA MET A 17 -8.33 -12.12 -10.23
C MET A 17 -8.69 -11.38 -8.95
N LEU A 18 -9.88 -10.77 -8.82
CA LEU A 18 -10.32 -10.13 -7.57
C LEU A 18 -10.85 -11.15 -6.55
N ASN A 19 -10.03 -12.16 -6.25
CA ASN A 19 -10.34 -13.21 -5.27
C ASN A 19 -9.54 -13.03 -3.97
N GLU A 20 -9.81 -13.88 -2.98
CA GLU A 20 -9.16 -13.80 -1.66
C GLU A 20 -7.63 -13.96 -1.74
N SER A 21 -7.14 -14.90 -2.55
CA SER A 21 -5.69 -15.13 -2.71
C SER A 21 -4.98 -13.91 -3.28
N PHE A 22 -5.64 -13.21 -4.20
CA PHE A 22 -5.15 -11.95 -4.72
C PHE A 22 -5.14 -10.84 -3.67
N LEU A 23 -6.21 -10.70 -2.89
CA LEU A 23 -6.27 -9.70 -1.81
C LEU A 23 -5.17 -9.96 -0.77
N GLN A 24 -4.89 -11.22 -0.45
CA GLN A 24 -3.79 -11.61 0.44
C GLN A 24 -2.41 -11.26 -0.17
N MET A 25 -2.20 -11.57 -1.45
CA MET A 25 -0.96 -11.21 -2.15
C MET A 25 -0.78 -9.68 -2.16
N TYR A 26 -1.83 -8.94 -2.49
CA TYR A 26 -1.80 -7.49 -2.59
C TYR A 26 -1.55 -6.83 -1.23
N GLY A 27 -2.22 -7.31 -0.17
CA GLY A 27 -1.97 -6.90 1.21
C GLY A 27 -0.53 -7.15 1.64
N THR A 28 0.01 -8.34 1.32
CA THR A 28 1.43 -8.68 1.60
C THR A 28 2.38 -7.70 0.93
N VAL A 29 2.14 -7.33 -0.33
CA VAL A 29 3.02 -6.40 -1.05
C VAL A 29 2.94 -4.99 -0.46
N ILE A 30 1.74 -4.51 -0.10
CA ILE A 30 1.60 -3.21 0.58
C ILE A 30 2.35 -3.21 1.92
N GLU A 31 2.21 -4.28 2.70
CA GLU A 31 2.92 -4.42 3.98
C GLU A 31 4.44 -4.36 3.81
N LEU A 32 4.97 -5.05 2.78
CA LEU A 32 6.40 -5.01 2.46
C LEU A 32 6.87 -3.62 2.08
N ILE A 33 6.12 -2.91 1.23
CA ILE A 33 6.43 -1.52 0.85
C ILE A 33 6.45 -0.63 2.10
N LEU A 34 5.46 -0.75 2.97
CA LEU A 34 5.38 0.03 4.21
C LEU A 34 6.56 -0.27 5.15
N LYS A 35 6.89 -1.55 5.38
CA LYS A 35 8.06 -1.96 6.18
C LYS A 35 9.34 -1.32 5.65
N GLN A 36 9.55 -1.35 4.33
CA GLN A 36 10.70 -0.71 3.69
C GLN A 36 10.69 0.81 3.91
N MET A 37 9.54 1.49 3.81
CA MET A 37 9.41 2.92 4.10
C MET A 37 9.70 3.29 5.57
N PHE A 38 9.56 2.34 6.49
CA PHE A 38 9.94 2.46 7.90
C PHE A 38 11.39 2.05 8.19
N GLY A 39 12.18 1.74 7.16
CA GLY A 39 13.59 1.39 7.30
C GLY A 39 13.83 -0.04 7.78
N VAL A 40 12.81 -0.91 7.76
CA VAL A 40 13.01 -2.34 8.04
C VAL A 40 13.80 -2.94 6.87
N PRO A 41 15.00 -3.50 7.10
CA PRO A 41 15.79 -4.12 6.05
C PRO A 41 15.01 -5.26 5.42
N PHE A 42 14.85 -5.23 4.10
CA PHE A 42 14.21 -6.30 3.35
C PHE A 42 15.25 -7.00 2.46
N PHE A 43 15.48 -8.28 2.73
CA PHE A 43 16.39 -9.15 1.96
C PHE A 43 15.61 -9.96 0.93
N GLY A 44 14.81 -9.30 0.10
CA GLY A 44 13.95 -9.97 -0.88
C GLY A 44 13.76 -9.18 -2.17
N SER A 45 12.85 -9.66 -3.00
CA SER A 45 12.55 -9.13 -4.34
C SER A 45 12.03 -7.70 -4.30
N SER A 46 12.55 -6.84 -5.20
CA SER A 46 12.00 -5.50 -5.41
C SER A 46 10.59 -5.63 -5.98
N SER A 47 9.60 -5.03 -5.31
CA SER A 47 8.24 -4.91 -5.82
C SER A 47 8.16 -3.76 -6.82
N ARG A 48 7.76 -4.05 -8.06
CA ARG A 48 7.52 -3.05 -9.11
C ARG A 48 6.02 -2.92 -9.33
N ILE A 49 5.51 -1.71 -9.17
CA ILE A 49 4.12 -1.36 -9.49
C ILE A 49 4.11 -0.72 -10.89
N LYS A 50 3.26 -1.23 -11.78
CA LYS A 50 3.06 -0.75 -13.15
C LYS A 50 1.57 -0.51 -13.39
N GLY A 51 1.25 0.39 -14.32
CA GLY A 51 -0.11 0.63 -14.79
C GLY A 51 -0.25 2.04 -15.37
N LYS A 52 -1.49 2.54 -15.49
CA LYS A 52 -1.72 3.92 -15.95
C LYS A 52 -1.04 4.91 -14.99
N PRO A 53 -0.46 6.01 -15.50
CA PRO A 53 0.17 7.03 -14.66
C PRO A 53 -0.74 7.57 -13.55
N ALA A 54 -2.03 7.74 -13.84
CA ALA A 54 -3.02 8.18 -12.85
C ALA A 54 -3.21 7.15 -11.72
N ASP A 55 -3.27 5.87 -12.06
CA ASP A 55 -3.47 4.78 -11.11
C ASP A 55 -2.23 4.57 -10.23
N VAL A 56 -1.03 4.58 -10.83
CA VAL A 56 0.23 4.49 -10.09
C VAL A 56 0.37 5.68 -9.12
N LYS A 57 -0.04 6.89 -9.54
CA LYS A 57 -0.02 8.08 -8.67
C LYS A 57 -1.03 7.99 -7.53
N ALA A 58 -2.23 7.47 -7.80
CA ALA A 58 -3.25 7.24 -6.78
C ALA A 58 -2.76 6.20 -5.77
N PHE A 59 -2.21 5.08 -6.24
CA PHE A 59 -1.61 4.04 -5.40
C PHE A 59 -0.50 4.62 -4.49
N ALA A 60 0.47 5.34 -5.06
CA ALA A 60 1.55 5.95 -4.29
C ALA A 60 1.03 6.94 -3.23
N ARG A 61 -0.02 7.70 -3.54
CA ARG A 61 -0.68 8.61 -2.59
C ARG A 61 -1.35 7.83 -1.46
N ALA A 62 -2.05 6.74 -1.75
CA ALA A 62 -2.72 5.91 -0.76
C ALA A 62 -1.70 5.28 0.23
N VAL A 63 -0.66 4.63 -0.29
CA VAL A 63 0.42 4.05 0.54
C VAL A 63 1.14 5.12 1.38
N GLY A 64 1.40 6.29 0.80
CA GLY A 64 1.98 7.41 1.54
C GLY A 64 1.09 7.94 2.66
N ASN A 65 -0.24 7.95 2.47
CA ASN A 65 -1.19 8.31 3.51
C ASN A 65 -1.28 7.24 4.60
N GLU A 66 -1.20 5.96 4.24
CA GLU A 66 -1.17 4.85 5.19
C GLU A 66 0.08 4.91 6.08
N LYS A 67 1.26 5.17 5.50
CA LYS A 67 2.48 5.44 6.29
C LYS A 67 2.25 6.55 7.31
N ARG A 68 1.67 7.68 6.90
CA ARG A 68 1.38 8.83 7.79
C ARG A 68 0.38 8.47 8.88
N TYR A 69 -0.60 7.63 8.59
CA TYR A 69 -1.53 7.12 9.59
C TYR A 69 -0.81 6.25 10.62
N ILE A 70 0.04 5.31 10.17
CA ILE A 70 0.85 4.46 11.06
C ILE A 70 1.81 5.31 11.91
N GLU A 71 2.47 6.31 11.34
CA GLU A 71 3.32 7.26 12.08
C GLU A 71 2.52 8.03 13.14
N ALA A 72 1.34 8.53 12.80
CA ALA A 72 0.47 9.23 13.73
C ALA A 72 0.00 8.31 14.86
N ALA A 73 -0.42 7.08 14.53
CA ALA A 73 -0.81 6.08 15.51
C ALA A 73 0.35 5.71 16.45
N LYS A 74 1.57 5.52 15.92
CA LYS A 74 2.78 5.25 16.70
C LYS A 74 3.14 6.40 17.64
N LYS A 75 2.95 7.65 17.20
CA LYS A 75 3.34 8.85 17.95
C LYS A 75 2.30 9.30 18.98
N TYR A 76 1.03 9.18 18.64
CA TYR A 76 -0.07 9.79 19.40
C TYR A 76 -1.08 8.79 19.96
N GLY A 77 -0.98 7.51 19.60
CA GLY A 77 -2.00 6.52 19.88
C GLY A 77 -3.15 6.55 18.87
N LEU A 78 -4.01 5.52 18.92
CA LEU A 78 -5.15 5.36 18.01
C LEU A 78 -6.29 6.34 18.30
N ASP A 79 -6.44 6.76 19.56
CA ASP A 79 -7.55 7.59 20.02
C ASP A 79 -7.29 9.10 19.90
N ASN A 80 -6.16 9.49 19.29
CA ASN A 80 -5.83 10.90 19.12
C ASN A 80 -6.54 11.51 17.90
N PRO A 81 -7.11 12.73 17.99
CA PRO A 81 -7.71 13.44 16.86
C PRO A 81 -6.81 13.55 15.62
N ARG A 82 -5.48 13.63 15.83
CA ARG A 82 -4.49 13.65 14.73
C ARG A 82 -4.43 12.33 13.98
N THR A 83 -4.57 11.21 14.67
CA THR A 83 -4.62 9.86 14.08
C THR A 83 -5.92 9.66 13.32
N TYR A 84 -7.07 10.06 13.90
CA TYR A 84 -8.36 10.06 13.19
C TYR A 84 -8.36 10.91 11.92
N LYS A 85 -7.72 12.09 11.94
CA LYS A 85 -7.59 12.95 10.76
C LYS A 85 -6.81 12.26 9.64
N GLN A 86 -5.77 11.49 9.96
CA GLN A 86 -5.04 10.71 8.95
C GLN A 86 -5.88 9.54 8.44
N LYS A 87 -6.61 8.84 9.32
CA LYS A 87 -7.55 7.77 8.92
C LYS A 87 -8.61 8.30 7.93
N SER A 88 -9.20 9.47 8.22
CA SER A 88 -10.17 10.10 7.34
C SER A 88 -9.59 10.46 5.96
N LYS A 89 -8.33 10.89 5.90
CA LYS A 89 -7.65 11.16 4.63
C LYS A 89 -7.37 9.89 3.83
N LEU A 90 -7.03 8.80 4.50
CA LEU A 90 -6.83 7.49 3.86
C LEU A 90 -8.13 6.99 3.22
N ASN A 91 -9.25 7.11 3.92
CA ASN A 91 -10.56 6.69 3.41
C ASN A 91 -11.06 7.51 2.20
N LYS A 92 -10.47 8.68 1.94
CA LYS A 92 -10.82 9.57 0.82
C LYS A 92 -9.79 9.53 -0.32
N ALA A 93 -8.72 8.75 -0.16
CA ALA A 93 -7.57 8.74 -1.05
C ALA A 93 -7.83 7.99 -2.36
#